data_AF-A0A960R8Q9-F1
#
_entry.id   AF-A0A960R8Q9-F1
#
_cell.length_a   1.000
_cell.length_b   1.000
_cell.length_c   1.000
_cell.angle_alpha   90.00
_cell.angle_beta   90.00
_cell.angle_gamma   90.00
#
_symmetry.space_group_name_H-M   'P 1'
#
loop_
_entity.id
_entity.type
_entity.pdbx_description
1 polymer ?
#
loop_
_entity_poly.entity_id
_entity_poly.type
_entity_poly.pdbx_seq_one_letter_code
_entity_poly.pdbx_strand_id
1 'polypeptide(L)'
;MTARCLIPAATAALGLWLGVVGGALAQQHVSIRMTNGTTLDAEVVKVGERSLSFRAGDSALAVDLPYDQIATVVWPEPSEWIQARQFFDTGRFQEAAGVYEKLAASKVDPRLGYPSPGNYATLAQRRLVECHRRRGDAAAVAKSLPAIETDRLPAGERELPAALHAWAALGQNEWNHVIEIAEKAVADGLSAASDEGIELAYLSGVAYRNAGRPEDALIAFGQAYSLSAGTDPRLSRAAMEEALRTLEDDER
;
A
#
# COMPACT_ATOMS: atom_id res chain seq x y z
N MET A 1 -13.58 35.37 11.37
CA MET A 1 -14.67 34.69 12.10
C MET A 1 -14.16 33.32 12.49
N THR A 2 -13.63 33.19 13.70
CA THR A 2 -13.03 31.96 14.24
C THR A 2 -14.07 31.21 15.06
N ALA A 3 -14.53 30.07 14.56
CA ALA A 3 -15.44 29.19 15.28
C ALA A 3 -14.64 28.38 16.33
N ARG A 4 -14.76 28.77 17.59
CA ARG A 4 -14.33 27.95 18.74
C ARG A 4 -15.34 26.82 18.92
N CYS A 5 -14.96 25.60 18.58
CA CYS A 5 -15.77 24.42 18.85
C CYS A 5 -15.54 24.00 20.32
N LEU A 6 -16.60 24.08 21.13
CA LEU A 6 -16.64 23.60 22.52
C LEU A 6 -16.79 22.08 22.51
N ILE A 7 -15.79 21.36 23.00
CA ILE A 7 -15.86 19.91 23.27
C ILE A 7 -16.47 19.72 24.68
N PRO A 8 -17.41 18.79 24.89
CA PRO A 8 -18.00 18.55 26.21
C PRO A 8 -16.98 17.86 27.13
N ALA A 9 -16.90 18.36 28.37
CA ALA A 9 -16.05 17.82 29.42
C ALA A 9 -16.55 16.44 29.86
N ALA A 10 -15.78 15.39 29.57
CA ALA A 10 -15.95 14.09 30.18
C ALA A 10 -15.08 14.01 31.44
N THR A 11 -15.71 13.73 32.58
CA THR A 11 -15.11 13.59 33.90
C THR A 11 -14.17 12.39 33.94
N ALA A 12 -12.86 12.61 34.01
CA ALA A 12 -11.85 11.56 34.13
C ALA A 12 -11.41 11.38 35.60
N ALA A 13 -11.52 10.15 36.10
CA ALA A 13 -10.99 9.75 37.39
C ALA A 13 -9.45 9.68 37.35
N LEU A 14 -8.79 10.32 38.31
CA LEU A 14 -7.33 10.26 38.49
C LEU A 14 -6.89 8.86 38.92
N GLY A 15 -6.23 8.15 38.01
CA GLY A 15 -5.33 7.03 38.35
C GLY A 15 -3.89 7.45 38.06
N LEU A 16 -3.09 7.67 39.11
CA LEU A 16 -1.65 7.91 38.97
C LEU A 16 -0.99 6.63 38.44
N TRP A 17 -0.49 6.66 37.20
CA TRP A 17 0.42 5.65 36.67
C TRP A 17 1.81 6.25 36.51
N LEU A 18 2.74 5.77 37.33
CA LEU A 18 4.18 5.90 37.11
C LEU A 18 4.58 4.91 36.00
N GLY A 19 5.13 5.39 34.89
CA GLY A 19 5.53 4.50 33.81
C GLY A 19 6.36 5.14 32.69
N VAL A 20 7.65 4.82 32.73
CA VAL A 20 8.59 4.68 31.61
C VAL A 20 9.06 5.95 30.90
N VAL A 21 10.37 6.19 30.99
CA VAL A 21 11.14 7.15 30.20
C VAL A 21 11.05 6.76 28.72
N GLY A 22 10.06 7.30 28.02
CA GLY A 22 10.03 7.32 26.57
C GLY A 22 11.05 8.34 26.10
N GLY A 23 11.97 7.93 25.21
CA GLY A 23 12.84 8.86 24.50
C GLY A 23 12.00 9.99 23.93
N ALA A 24 12.39 11.23 24.22
CA ALA A 24 11.65 12.41 23.79
C ALA A 24 11.50 12.35 22.26
N LEU A 25 10.27 12.21 21.79
CA LEU A 25 9.96 12.52 20.40
C LEU A 25 10.40 13.97 20.18
N ALA A 26 11.22 14.22 19.16
CA ALA A 26 11.31 15.58 18.64
C ALA A 26 9.87 16.01 18.34
N GLN A 27 9.42 17.14 18.89
CA GLN A 27 8.02 17.56 18.82
C GLN A 27 7.55 17.54 17.37
N GLN A 28 6.67 16.59 17.03
CA GLN A 28 6.13 16.46 15.67
C GLN A 28 4.73 17.03 15.64
N HIS A 29 4.53 18.05 14.81
CA HIS A 29 3.20 18.54 14.48
C HIS A 29 2.58 17.64 13.42
N VAL A 30 1.40 17.11 13.71
CA VAL A 30 0.64 16.22 12.84
C VAL A 30 -0.78 16.76 12.66
N SER A 31 -1.43 16.35 11.58
CA SER A 31 -2.86 16.55 11.38
C SER A 31 -3.59 15.22 11.55
N ILE A 32 -4.48 15.12 12.52
CA ILE A 32 -5.24 13.91 12.84
C ILE A 32 -6.63 14.05 12.23
N ARG A 33 -6.98 13.16 11.31
CA ARG A 33 -8.34 13.05 10.78
C ARG A 33 -9.10 11.97 11.55
N MET A 34 -10.20 12.37 12.16
CA MET A 34 -11.09 11.51 12.92
C MET A 34 -12.06 10.75 12.01
N THR A 35 -12.62 9.65 12.49
CA THR A 35 -13.62 8.85 11.74
C THR A 35 -14.94 9.60 11.50
N ASN A 36 -15.27 10.59 12.33
CA ASN A 36 -16.42 11.47 12.15
C ASN A 36 -16.16 12.63 11.16
N GLY A 37 -14.98 12.68 10.52
CA GLY A 37 -14.59 13.69 9.55
C GLY A 37 -13.95 14.96 10.13
N THR A 38 -13.87 15.11 11.47
CA THR A 38 -13.16 16.26 12.05
C THR A 38 -11.65 16.13 11.87
N THR A 39 -10.96 17.27 11.78
CA THR A 39 -9.50 17.33 11.69
C THR A 39 -8.95 18.16 12.84
N LEU A 40 -7.86 17.69 13.44
CA LEU A 40 -7.19 18.31 14.57
C LEU A 40 -5.70 18.44 14.28
N ASP A 41 -5.16 19.65 14.44
CA ASP A 41 -3.71 19.84 14.43
C ASP A 41 -3.16 19.69 15.84
N ALA A 42 -2.15 18.85 15.99
CA ALA A 42 -1.68 18.44 17.30
C ALA A 42 -0.18 18.18 17.32
N GLU A 43 0.43 18.39 18.48
CA GLU A 43 1.80 17.96 18.77
C GLU A 43 1.76 16.54 19.35
N VAL A 44 2.45 15.60 18.71
CA VAL A 44 2.53 14.22 19.20
C VAL A 44 3.43 14.14 20.42
N VAL A 45 2.90 13.58 21.50
CA VAL A 45 3.63 13.30 22.74
C VAL A 45 4.12 11.86 22.78
N LYS A 46 3.30 10.92 22.30
CA LYS A 46 3.62 9.48 22.27
C LYS A 46 2.79 8.76 21.22
N VAL A 47 3.42 7.82 20.54
CA VAL A 47 2.74 6.84 19.67
C VAL A 47 2.69 5.51 20.41
N GLY A 48 1.50 5.05 20.79
CA GLY A 48 1.30 3.77 21.46
C GLY A 48 0.72 2.71 20.51
N GLU A 49 0.70 1.45 20.94
CA GLU A 49 0.18 0.35 20.10
C GLU A 49 -1.31 0.47 19.75
N ARG A 50 -2.10 1.18 20.57
CA ARG A 50 -3.56 1.28 20.41
C ARG A 50 -4.10 2.71 20.43
N SER A 51 -3.23 3.69 20.68
CA SER A 51 -3.62 5.08 20.88
C SER A 51 -2.49 6.04 20.51
N LEU A 52 -2.89 7.26 20.16
CA LEU A 52 -2.00 8.40 19.97
C LEU A 52 -2.18 9.38 21.13
N SER A 53 -1.09 9.70 21.83
CA SER A 53 -1.07 10.76 22.84
C SER A 53 -0.63 12.06 22.19
N PHE A 54 -1.42 13.12 22.32
CA PHE A 54 -1.12 14.40 21.68
C PHE A 54 -1.55 15.62 22.51
N ARG A 55 -1.01 16.79 22.19
CA ARG A 55 -1.47 18.10 22.70
C ARG A 55 -2.08 18.90 21.55
N ALA A 56 -3.28 19.43 21.77
CA ALA A 56 -3.93 20.34 20.82
C ALA A 56 -3.68 21.80 21.24
N GLY A 57 -3.17 22.62 20.32
CA GLY A 57 -2.84 24.03 20.59
C GLY A 57 -1.85 24.20 21.76
N ASP A 58 -2.06 25.22 22.59
CA ASP A 58 -1.20 25.54 23.74
C ASP A 58 -1.52 24.71 25.01
N SER A 59 -2.29 23.62 24.88
CA SER A 59 -2.65 22.80 26.03
C SER A 59 -1.43 22.10 26.63
N ALA A 60 -1.21 22.27 27.93
CA ALA A 60 -0.17 21.53 28.66
C ALA A 60 -0.52 20.04 28.84
N LEU A 61 -1.82 19.70 28.80
CA LEU A 61 -2.32 18.35 29.01
C LEU A 61 -2.31 17.56 27.69
N ALA A 62 -1.69 16.38 27.75
CA ALA A 62 -1.77 15.39 26.69
C ALA A 62 -3.11 14.65 26.78
N VAL A 63 -3.72 14.39 25.62
CA VAL A 63 -4.93 13.59 25.47
C VAL A 63 -4.56 12.31 24.73
N ASP A 64 -5.01 11.17 25.26
CA ASP A 64 -4.89 9.88 24.60
C ASP A 64 -6.11 9.62 23.72
N LEU A 65 -5.87 9.39 22.44
CA LEU A 65 -6.92 9.08 21.47
C LEU A 65 -6.76 7.66 20.90
N PRO A 66 -7.74 6.77 21.13
CA PRO A 66 -7.76 5.43 20.55
C PRO A 66 -7.76 5.42 19.02
N TYR A 67 -7.09 4.44 18.40
CA TYR A 67 -6.99 4.34 16.93
C TYR A 67 -8.30 4.02 16.22
N ASP A 68 -9.29 3.45 16.89
CA ASP A 68 -10.64 3.22 16.32
C ASP A 68 -11.41 4.53 16.07
N GLN A 69 -11.00 5.64 16.68
CA GLN A 69 -11.54 6.98 16.44
C GLN A 69 -10.72 7.77 15.41
N ILE A 70 -9.58 7.25 14.97
CA ILE A 70 -8.68 7.89 14.01
C ILE A 70 -8.83 7.25 12.63
N ALA A 71 -9.22 8.05 11.65
CA ALA A 71 -9.24 7.61 10.25
C ALA A 71 -7.82 7.61 9.66
N THR A 72 -7.04 8.66 9.91
CA THR A 72 -5.63 8.75 9.50
C THR A 72 -4.88 9.81 10.30
N VAL A 73 -3.55 9.64 10.42
CA VAL A 73 -2.64 10.66 10.94
C VAL A 73 -1.71 11.08 9.81
N VAL A 74 -1.69 12.38 9.50
CA VAL A 74 -0.79 12.95 8.50
C VAL A 74 0.50 13.37 9.19
N TRP A 75 1.53 12.56 9.01
CA TRP A 75 2.88 12.79 9.53
C TRP A 75 3.70 13.70 8.61
N PRO A 76 4.66 14.48 9.12
CA PRO A 76 5.65 15.16 8.28
C PRO A 76 6.43 14.15 7.43
N GLU A 77 6.56 14.40 6.12
CA GLU A 77 7.26 13.46 5.24
C GLU A 77 8.75 13.39 5.59
N PRO A 78 9.32 12.20 5.91
CA PRO A 78 10.75 12.07 6.12
C PRO A 78 11.50 12.22 4.79
N SER A 79 12.73 12.74 4.83
CA SER A 79 13.54 13.00 3.63
C SER A 79 13.75 11.77 2.75
N GLU A 80 13.87 10.61 3.38
CA GLU A 80 14.02 9.29 2.79
C GLU A 80 12.77 8.90 2.01
N TRP A 81 11.58 9.25 2.51
CA TRP A 81 10.31 9.03 1.79
C TRP A 81 10.22 9.90 0.54
N ILE A 82 10.58 11.18 0.65
CA ILE A 82 10.61 12.12 -0.48
C ILE A 82 11.55 11.59 -1.57
N GLN A 83 12.75 11.13 -1.19
CA GLN A 83 13.71 10.54 -2.10
C GLN A 83 13.18 9.27 -2.77
N ALA A 84 12.60 8.34 -2.00
CA ALA A 84 12.02 7.11 -2.53
C ALA A 84 10.90 7.39 -3.54
N ARG A 85 10.02 8.36 -3.23
CA ARG A 85 8.95 8.81 -4.14
C ARG A 85 9.53 9.39 -5.43
N GLN A 86 10.58 10.21 -5.35
CA GLN A 86 11.24 10.75 -6.54
C GLN A 86 11.82 9.65 -7.44
N PHE A 87 12.45 8.61 -6.85
CA PHE A 87 12.90 7.45 -7.62
C PHE A 87 11.73 6.71 -8.25
N PHE A 88 10.64 6.51 -7.51
CA PHE A 88 9.43 5.86 -8.02
C PHE A 88 8.84 6.61 -9.21
N ASP A 89 8.62 7.91 -9.07
CA ASP A 89 7.99 8.77 -10.09
C ASP A 89 8.83 8.86 -11.37
N THR A 90 10.16 8.73 -11.25
CA THR A 90 11.09 8.72 -12.39
C THR A 90 11.34 7.32 -12.96
N GLY A 91 10.60 6.30 -12.50
CA GLY A 91 10.70 4.92 -12.98
C GLY A 91 11.93 4.15 -12.47
N ARG A 92 12.67 4.71 -11.52
CA ARG A 92 13.85 4.09 -10.86
C ARG A 92 13.40 3.18 -9.71
N PHE A 93 12.61 2.17 -10.06
CA PHE A 93 11.92 1.32 -9.08
C PHE A 93 12.88 0.47 -8.22
N GLN A 94 14.07 0.13 -8.72
CA GLN A 94 15.06 -0.62 -7.94
C GLN A 94 15.60 0.22 -6.79
N GLU A 95 15.96 1.48 -7.07
CA GLU A 95 16.44 2.43 -6.06
C GLU A 95 15.33 2.81 -5.10
N ALA A 96 14.10 3.03 -5.59
CA ALA A 96 12.94 3.27 -4.75
C ALA A 96 12.69 2.10 -3.77
N ALA A 97 12.70 0.86 -4.27
CA ALA A 97 12.55 -0.34 -3.45
C ALA A 97 13.59 -0.40 -2.33
N GLY A 98 14.86 -0.14 -2.63
CA GLY A 98 15.93 -0.16 -1.62
C GLY A 98 15.76 0.87 -0.51
N VAL A 99 15.12 2.01 -0.78
CA VAL A 99 14.81 3.00 0.26
C VAL A 99 13.54 2.61 1.03
N TYR A 100 12.48 2.17 0.34
CA TYR A 100 11.25 1.71 0.99
C TYR A 100 11.46 0.50 1.90
N GLU A 101 12.34 -0.44 1.53
CA GLU A 101 12.69 -1.59 2.37
C GLU A 101 13.31 -1.15 3.70
N LYS A 102 14.23 -0.17 3.68
CA LYS A 102 14.84 0.38 4.90
C LYS A 102 13.82 1.10 5.77
N LEU A 103 12.92 1.87 5.17
CA LEU A 103 11.84 2.54 5.90
C LEU A 103 10.87 1.55 6.54
N ALA A 104 10.46 0.52 5.80
CA ALA A 104 9.58 -0.54 6.28
C ALA A 104 10.18 -1.32 7.46
N ALA A 105 11.51 -1.51 7.47
CA ALA A 105 12.23 -2.16 8.56
C ALA A 105 12.41 -1.27 9.81
N SER A 106 12.32 0.06 9.66
CA SER A 106 12.68 1.03 10.72
C SER A 106 11.52 1.38 11.65
N LYS A 107 10.79 0.38 12.14
CA LYS A 107 9.59 0.55 12.99
C LYS A 107 9.82 1.28 14.32
N VAL A 108 11.08 1.43 14.73
CA VAL A 108 11.48 2.14 15.95
C VAL A 108 11.77 3.61 15.73
N ASP A 109 11.84 4.07 14.47
CA ASP A 109 12.09 5.48 14.16
C ASP A 109 10.80 6.29 14.42
N PRO A 110 10.80 7.17 15.43
CA PRO A 110 9.63 7.95 15.78
C PRO A 110 9.13 8.84 14.65
N ARG A 111 10.02 9.24 13.72
CA ARG A 111 9.66 10.11 12.59
C ARG A 111 8.71 9.44 11.62
N LEU A 112 8.66 8.11 11.63
CA LEU A 112 7.78 7.33 10.76
C LEU A 112 6.37 7.22 11.31
N GLY A 113 6.14 7.57 12.59
CA GLY A 113 4.82 7.51 13.19
C GLY A 113 4.31 6.10 13.48
N TYR A 114 5.14 5.07 13.38
CA TYR A 114 4.74 3.69 13.70
C TYR A 114 4.44 3.56 15.20
N PRO A 115 3.40 2.83 15.62
CA PRO A 115 2.46 2.02 14.83
C PRO A 115 1.15 2.71 14.40
N SER A 116 1.09 4.04 14.31
CA SER A 116 -0.18 4.74 14.03
C SER A 116 -0.77 4.46 12.64
N PRO A 117 -2.09 4.59 12.44
CA PRO A 117 -2.70 4.56 11.12
C PRO A 117 -2.13 5.64 10.18
N GLY A 118 -1.69 5.23 8.99
CA GLY A 118 -1.06 6.11 8.00
C GLY A 118 0.44 6.34 8.22
N ASN A 119 1.08 5.56 9.10
CA ASN A 119 2.53 5.67 9.33
C ASN A 119 3.37 5.34 8.09
N TYR A 120 4.56 5.94 8.00
CA TYR A 120 5.46 5.78 6.86
C TYR A 120 6.11 4.41 6.74
N ALA A 121 6.23 3.64 7.83
CA ALA A 121 6.78 2.29 7.75
C ALA A 121 5.81 1.35 7.01
N THR A 122 4.53 1.38 7.36
CA THR A 122 3.47 0.61 6.68
C THR A 122 3.22 1.11 5.25
N LEU A 123 3.21 2.43 5.03
CA LEU A 123 3.13 2.98 3.67
C LEU A 123 4.33 2.55 2.81
N ALA A 124 5.53 2.45 3.41
CA ALA A 124 6.72 1.96 2.72
C ALA A 124 6.61 0.47 2.37
N GLN A 125 6.01 -0.37 3.21
CA GLN A 125 5.69 -1.76 2.84
C GLN A 125 4.83 -1.80 1.57
N ARG A 126 3.73 -1.02 1.53
CA ARG A 126 2.84 -0.98 0.37
C ARG A 126 3.55 -0.50 -0.90
N ARG A 127 4.40 0.53 -0.80
CA ARG A 127 5.17 1.08 -1.93
C ARG A 127 6.31 0.16 -2.37
N LEU A 128 6.91 -0.61 -1.46
CA LEU A 128 7.89 -1.62 -1.79
C LEU A 128 7.29 -2.70 -2.71
N VAL A 129 6.11 -3.22 -2.35
CA VAL A 129 5.39 -4.18 -3.20
C VAL A 129 5.08 -3.59 -4.58
N GLU A 130 4.67 -2.33 -4.62
CA GLU A 130 4.42 -1.60 -5.87
C GLU A 130 5.68 -1.50 -6.74
N CYS A 131 6.85 -1.23 -6.13
CA CYS A 131 8.12 -1.21 -6.86
C CYS A 131 8.44 -2.58 -7.47
N HIS A 132 8.22 -3.67 -6.72
CA HIS A 132 8.42 -5.03 -7.24
C HIS A 132 7.47 -5.34 -8.40
N ARG A 133 6.19 -4.98 -8.27
CA ARG A 133 5.19 -5.10 -9.33
C ARG A 133 5.62 -4.37 -10.60
N ARG A 134 6.01 -3.10 -10.47
CA ARG A 134 6.44 -2.26 -11.62
C ARG A 134 7.74 -2.73 -12.28
N ARG A 135 8.51 -3.58 -11.60
CA ARG A 135 9.70 -4.26 -12.15
C ARG A 135 9.38 -5.62 -12.79
N GLY A 136 8.14 -6.11 -12.66
CA GLY A 136 7.78 -7.47 -13.07
C GLY A 136 8.35 -8.58 -12.18
N ASP A 137 8.76 -8.24 -10.95
CA ASP A 137 9.42 -9.17 -10.03
C ASP A 137 8.38 -9.89 -9.16
N ALA A 138 7.68 -10.85 -9.77
CA ALA A 138 6.59 -11.60 -9.13
C ALA A 138 7.02 -12.31 -7.84
N ALA A 139 8.24 -12.88 -7.83
CA ALA A 139 8.80 -13.54 -6.65
C ALA A 139 9.00 -12.56 -5.49
N ALA A 140 9.48 -11.35 -5.76
CA ALA A 140 9.61 -10.32 -4.73
C ALA A 140 8.25 -9.79 -4.25
N VAL A 141 7.25 -9.69 -5.13
CA VAL A 141 5.86 -9.38 -4.73
C VAL A 141 5.34 -10.44 -3.78
N ALA A 142 5.43 -11.73 -4.14
CA ALA A 142 5.00 -12.84 -3.30
C ALA A 142 5.64 -12.84 -1.91
N LYS A 143 6.93 -12.48 -1.83
CA LYS A 143 7.67 -12.38 -0.57
C LYS A 143 7.23 -11.21 0.31
N SER A 144 6.91 -10.06 -0.29
CA SER A 144 6.69 -8.80 0.43
C SER A 144 5.22 -8.51 0.74
N LEU A 145 4.28 -9.01 -0.07
CA LEU A 145 2.84 -8.79 0.12
C LEU A 145 2.31 -9.23 1.50
N PRO A 146 2.70 -10.40 2.05
CA PRO A 146 2.21 -10.85 3.37
C PRO A 146 2.66 -9.97 4.54
N ALA A 147 3.69 -9.14 4.36
CA ALA A 147 4.24 -8.29 5.41
C ALA A 147 3.48 -6.95 5.57
N ILE A 148 2.54 -6.63 4.67
CA ILE A 148 1.77 -5.39 4.74
C ILE A 148 0.79 -5.44 5.91
N GLU A 149 0.94 -4.52 6.86
CA GLU A 149 -0.01 -4.30 7.96
C GLU A 149 -1.21 -3.47 7.47
N THR A 150 -2.16 -4.10 6.76
CA THR A 150 -3.27 -3.39 6.07
C THR A 150 -4.20 -2.62 7.01
N ASP A 151 -4.34 -3.04 8.27
CA ASP A 151 -5.10 -2.33 9.30
C ASP A 151 -4.51 -0.95 9.64
N ARG A 152 -3.20 -0.79 9.42
CA ARG A 152 -2.44 0.44 9.68
C ARG A 152 -2.28 1.32 8.44
N LEU A 153 -2.74 0.88 7.28
CA LEU A 153 -2.86 1.74 6.11
C LEU A 153 -4.00 2.76 6.28
N PRO A 154 -3.92 3.92 5.59
CA PRO A 154 -5.06 4.82 5.44
C PRO A 154 -6.29 4.06 4.95
N ALA A 155 -7.49 4.43 5.40
CA ALA A 155 -8.72 3.70 5.11
C ALA A 155 -8.92 3.35 3.61
N GLY A 156 -8.61 4.28 2.71
CA GLY A 156 -8.72 4.07 1.25
C GLY A 156 -7.63 3.22 0.61
N GLU A 157 -6.62 2.78 1.36
CA GLU A 157 -5.51 1.94 0.89
C GLU A 157 -5.48 0.56 1.58
N ARG A 158 -6.42 0.27 2.49
CA ARG A 158 -6.46 -1.01 3.23
C ARG A 158 -6.84 -2.18 2.34
N GLU A 159 -7.70 -1.94 1.38
CA GLU A 159 -8.06 -2.92 0.36
C GLU A 159 -6.97 -2.94 -0.71
N LEU A 160 -6.38 -4.12 -0.91
CA LEU A 160 -5.32 -4.31 -1.89
C LEU A 160 -5.95 -4.74 -3.22
N PRO A 161 -5.48 -4.20 -4.36
CA PRO A 161 -5.96 -4.60 -5.68
C PRO A 161 -5.80 -6.13 -5.91
N ALA A 162 -6.76 -6.74 -6.59
CA ALA A 162 -6.71 -8.13 -7.03
C ALA A 162 -5.45 -8.42 -7.86
N ALA A 163 -5.00 -7.46 -8.67
CA ALA A 163 -3.74 -7.60 -9.42
C ALA A 163 -2.53 -7.88 -8.52
N LEU A 164 -2.43 -7.31 -7.31
CA LEU A 164 -1.32 -7.62 -6.40
C LEU A 164 -1.36 -9.06 -5.90
N HIS A 165 -2.56 -9.56 -5.61
CA HIS A 165 -2.75 -10.96 -5.22
C HIS A 165 -2.39 -11.90 -6.38
N ALA A 166 -2.78 -11.56 -7.60
CA ALA A 166 -2.42 -12.33 -8.80
C ALA A 166 -0.89 -12.33 -9.04
N TRP A 167 -0.20 -11.21 -8.86
CA TRP A 167 1.28 -11.17 -8.92
C TRP A 167 1.93 -12.05 -7.85
N ALA A 168 1.41 -12.05 -6.63
CA ALA A 168 1.93 -12.89 -5.56
C ALA A 168 1.73 -14.39 -5.85
N ALA A 169 0.55 -14.78 -6.35
CA ALA A 169 0.28 -16.15 -6.77
C ALA A 169 1.16 -16.58 -7.95
N LEU A 170 1.37 -15.68 -8.93
CA LEU A 170 2.28 -15.91 -10.04
C LEU A 170 3.71 -16.18 -9.54
N GLY A 171 4.21 -15.39 -8.58
CA GLY A 171 5.53 -15.58 -7.97
C GLY A 171 5.69 -16.88 -7.19
N GLN A 172 4.59 -17.54 -6.82
CA GLN A 172 4.55 -18.83 -6.15
C GLN A 172 4.29 -20.00 -7.11
N ASN A 173 4.18 -19.72 -8.41
CA ASN A 173 3.81 -20.69 -9.46
C ASN A 173 2.40 -21.27 -9.29
N GLU A 174 1.47 -20.53 -8.67
CA GLU A 174 0.09 -20.94 -8.44
C GLU A 174 -0.80 -20.52 -9.62
N TRP A 175 -0.56 -21.10 -10.80
CA TRP A 175 -1.17 -20.67 -12.06
C TRP A 175 -2.70 -20.66 -12.03
N ASN A 176 -3.31 -21.71 -11.49
CA ASN A 176 -4.78 -21.79 -11.38
C ASN A 176 -5.32 -20.70 -10.45
N HIS A 177 -4.60 -20.36 -9.39
CA HIS A 177 -5.02 -19.32 -8.46
C HIS A 177 -4.98 -17.92 -9.09
N VAL A 178 -4.00 -17.66 -9.97
CA VAL A 178 -3.96 -16.41 -10.76
C VAL A 178 -5.22 -16.28 -11.63
N ILE A 179 -5.62 -17.37 -12.30
CA ILE A 179 -6.81 -17.41 -13.15
C ILE A 179 -8.07 -17.18 -12.30
N GLU A 180 -8.21 -17.88 -11.17
CA GLU A 180 -9.33 -17.73 -10.24
C GLU A 180 -9.47 -16.29 -9.73
N ILE A 181 -8.36 -15.63 -9.39
CA ILE A 181 -8.36 -14.22 -8.95
C ILE A 181 -8.90 -13.32 -10.07
N ALA A 182 -8.42 -13.50 -11.30
CA ALA A 182 -8.83 -12.66 -12.43
C ALA A 182 -10.31 -12.86 -12.78
N GLU A 183 -10.78 -14.12 -12.84
CA GLU A 183 -12.18 -14.44 -13.10
C GLU A 183 -13.11 -13.89 -12.01
N LYS A 184 -12.71 -14.04 -10.75
CA LYS A 184 -13.46 -13.51 -9.62
C LYS A 184 -13.54 -11.98 -9.67
N ALA A 185 -12.43 -11.29 -9.96
CA ALA A 185 -12.42 -9.83 -10.03
C ALA A 185 -13.41 -9.31 -11.10
N VAL A 186 -13.46 -9.97 -12.26
CA VAL A 186 -14.44 -9.65 -13.32
C VAL A 186 -15.86 -9.97 -12.88
N ALA A 187 -16.09 -11.10 -12.22
CA ALA A 187 -17.41 -11.47 -11.69
C ALA A 187 -17.91 -10.49 -10.62
N ASP A 188 -17.00 -9.92 -9.82
CA ASP A 188 -17.25 -8.89 -8.81
C ASP A 188 -17.40 -7.48 -9.43
N GLY A 189 -17.34 -7.36 -10.76
CA GLY A 189 -17.67 -6.14 -11.50
C GLY A 189 -16.47 -5.31 -11.95
N LEU A 190 -15.23 -5.81 -11.82
CA LEU A 190 -14.06 -5.14 -12.36
C LEU A 190 -14.16 -5.04 -13.89
N SER A 191 -14.05 -3.82 -14.41
CA SER A 191 -14.02 -3.60 -15.86
C SER A 191 -12.74 -4.17 -16.46
N ALA A 192 -12.87 -5.02 -17.48
CA ALA A 192 -11.73 -5.54 -18.25
C ALA A 192 -10.88 -4.42 -18.89
N ALA A 193 -11.47 -3.26 -19.18
CA ALA A 193 -10.78 -2.10 -19.75
C ALA A 193 -10.14 -1.16 -18.72
N SER A 194 -10.27 -1.46 -17.42
CA SER A 194 -9.54 -0.73 -16.37
C SER A 194 -8.06 -1.12 -16.37
N ASP A 195 -7.18 -0.25 -15.86
CA ASP A 195 -5.75 -0.56 -15.73
C ASP A 195 -5.50 -1.90 -15.02
N GLU A 196 -6.28 -2.17 -13.96
CA GLU A 196 -6.22 -3.42 -13.22
C GLU A 196 -6.74 -4.61 -14.03
N GLY A 197 -7.85 -4.45 -14.76
CA GLY A 197 -8.40 -5.50 -15.62
C GLY A 197 -7.45 -5.91 -16.75
N ILE A 198 -6.77 -4.93 -17.34
CA ILE A 198 -5.75 -5.15 -18.38
C ILE A 198 -4.55 -5.91 -17.81
N GLU A 199 -4.09 -5.52 -16.62
CA GLU A 199 -3.00 -6.19 -15.93
C GLU A 199 -3.36 -7.63 -15.55
N LEU A 200 -4.58 -7.87 -15.05
CA LEU A 200 -5.08 -9.22 -14.78
C LEU A 200 -5.17 -10.07 -16.05
N ALA A 201 -5.57 -9.50 -17.19
CA ALA A 201 -5.56 -10.22 -18.46
C ALA A 201 -4.14 -10.67 -18.85
N TYR A 202 -3.13 -9.80 -18.66
CA TYR A 202 -1.73 -10.18 -18.89
C TYR A 202 -1.29 -11.31 -17.96
N LEU A 203 -1.57 -11.20 -16.66
CA LEU A 203 -1.21 -12.22 -15.66
C LEU A 203 -1.90 -13.56 -15.94
N SER A 204 -3.17 -13.55 -16.33
CA SER A 204 -3.91 -14.74 -16.77
C SER A 204 -3.27 -15.37 -17.99
N GLY A 205 -2.80 -14.58 -18.97
CA GLY A 205 -2.07 -15.11 -20.13
C GLY A 205 -0.80 -15.86 -19.73
N VAL A 206 0.00 -15.28 -18.82
CA VAL A 206 1.19 -15.96 -18.29
C VAL A 206 0.80 -17.25 -17.56
N ALA A 207 -0.26 -17.22 -16.74
CA ALA A 207 -0.73 -18.39 -16.02
C ALA A 207 -1.23 -19.51 -16.96
N TYR A 208 -2.07 -19.18 -17.95
CA TYR A 208 -2.58 -20.14 -18.93
C TYR A 208 -1.45 -20.83 -19.69
N ARG A 209 -0.43 -20.09 -20.14
CA ARG A 209 0.71 -20.68 -20.83
C ARG A 209 1.41 -21.70 -19.93
N ASN A 210 1.73 -21.32 -18.70
CA ASN A 210 2.43 -22.21 -17.76
C ASN A 210 1.56 -23.40 -17.29
N ALA A 211 0.23 -23.28 -17.42
CA ALA A 211 -0.71 -24.37 -17.18
C ALA A 211 -0.91 -25.29 -18.41
N GLY A 212 -0.19 -25.07 -19.52
CA GLY A 212 -0.33 -25.88 -20.75
C GLY A 212 -1.60 -25.58 -21.54
N ARG A 213 -2.11 -24.34 -21.45
CA ARG A 213 -3.31 -23.85 -22.16
C ARG A 213 -2.93 -22.72 -23.13
N PRO A 214 -2.18 -22.99 -24.21
CA PRO A 214 -1.61 -21.96 -25.08
C PRO A 214 -2.67 -21.12 -25.79
N GLU A 215 -3.79 -21.71 -26.23
CA GLU A 215 -4.87 -20.97 -26.89
C GLU A 215 -5.50 -19.91 -25.96
N ASP A 216 -5.81 -20.29 -24.72
CA ASP A 216 -6.33 -19.37 -23.69
C ASP A 216 -5.30 -18.28 -23.35
N ALA A 217 -4.02 -18.63 -23.33
CA ALA A 217 -2.94 -17.68 -23.12
C ALA A 217 -2.90 -16.61 -24.22
N LEU A 218 -2.99 -17.02 -25.50
CA LEU A 218 -3.00 -16.10 -26.64
C LEU A 218 -4.22 -15.16 -26.62
N ILE A 219 -5.39 -15.65 -26.24
CA ILE A 219 -6.59 -14.82 -26.07
C ILE A 219 -6.34 -13.76 -24.99
N ALA A 220 -5.83 -14.17 -23.83
CA ALA A 220 -5.58 -13.28 -22.70
C ALA A 220 -4.48 -12.23 -23.02
N PHE A 221 -3.39 -12.61 -23.67
CA PHE A 221 -2.38 -11.66 -24.15
C PHE A 221 -2.93 -10.71 -25.21
N GLY A 222 -3.76 -11.22 -26.13
CA GLY A 222 -4.44 -10.40 -27.14
C GLY A 222 -5.37 -9.35 -26.51
N GLN A 223 -6.10 -9.72 -25.47
CA GLN A 223 -6.91 -8.78 -24.67
C GLN A 223 -6.03 -7.73 -24.00
N ALA A 224 -5.00 -8.14 -23.26
CA ALA A 224 -4.08 -7.23 -22.58
C ALA A 224 -3.43 -6.24 -23.56
N TYR A 225 -2.95 -6.72 -24.71
CA TYR A 225 -2.37 -5.89 -25.76
C TYR A 225 -3.39 -4.89 -26.34
N SER A 226 -4.58 -5.38 -26.73
CA SER A 226 -5.59 -4.55 -27.41
C SER A 226 -6.13 -3.44 -26.52
N LEU A 227 -6.30 -3.73 -25.23
CA LEU A 227 -6.84 -2.78 -24.26
C LEU A 227 -5.76 -1.84 -23.67
N SER A 228 -4.50 -2.26 -23.64
CA SER A 228 -3.38 -1.41 -23.20
C SER A 228 -2.85 -0.46 -24.29
N ALA A 229 -3.31 -0.62 -25.53
CA ALA A 229 -2.83 0.15 -26.68
C ALA A 229 -3.03 1.66 -26.47
N GLY A 230 -1.98 2.34 -26.01
CA GLY A 230 -1.96 3.78 -25.75
C GLY A 230 -1.96 4.17 -24.26
N THR A 231 -2.15 3.24 -23.32
CA THR A 231 -2.16 3.53 -21.87
C THR A 231 -0.88 3.10 -21.16
N ASP A 232 -0.40 1.87 -21.39
CA ASP A 232 0.87 1.37 -20.84
C ASP A 232 1.70 0.62 -21.90
N PRO A 233 2.63 1.33 -22.57
CA PRO A 233 3.48 0.72 -23.60
C PRO A 233 4.36 -0.44 -23.11
N ARG A 234 4.65 -0.52 -21.80
CA ARG A 234 5.46 -1.60 -21.24
C ARG A 234 4.64 -2.88 -21.17
N LEU A 235 3.40 -2.77 -20.70
CA LEU A 235 2.48 -3.90 -20.62
C LEU A 235 2.09 -4.42 -22.01
N SER A 236 1.80 -3.52 -22.96
CA SER A 236 1.52 -3.93 -24.34
C SER A 236 2.68 -4.70 -24.97
N ARG A 237 3.91 -4.22 -24.76
CA ARG A 237 5.12 -4.90 -25.26
C ARG A 237 5.29 -6.27 -24.60
N ALA A 238 5.18 -6.34 -23.27
CA ALA A 238 5.32 -7.58 -22.53
C ALA A 238 4.27 -8.62 -23.00
N ALA A 239 3.01 -8.22 -23.16
CA ALA A 239 1.97 -9.11 -23.67
C ALA A 239 2.29 -9.64 -25.08
N MET A 240 2.79 -8.78 -25.98
CA MET A 240 3.16 -9.18 -27.34
C MET A 240 4.37 -10.13 -27.35
N GLU A 241 5.38 -9.88 -26.51
CA GLU A 241 6.55 -10.76 -26.37
C GLU A 241 6.16 -12.14 -25.82
N GLU A 242 5.30 -12.20 -24.80
CA GLU A 242 4.84 -13.48 -24.26
C GLU A 242 3.92 -14.24 -25.24
N ALA A 243 3.10 -13.53 -26.02
CA ALA A 243 2.29 -14.16 -27.08
C ALA A 243 3.18 -14.78 -28.16
N LEU A 244 4.24 -14.09 -28.61
CA LEU A 244 5.19 -14.62 -29.58
C LEU A 244 5.89 -15.88 -29.05
N ARG A 245 6.38 -15.85 -27.80
CA ARG A 245 6.96 -17.04 -27.16
C ARG A 245 5.97 -18.21 -27.10
N THR A 246 4.69 -17.92 -26.83
CA THR A 246 3.65 -18.96 -26.76
C THR A 246 3.45 -19.65 -28.12
N LEU A 247 3.46 -18.88 -29.21
CA LEU A 247 3.38 -19.44 -30.57
C LEU A 247 4.62 -20.27 -30.92
N GLU A 248 5.81 -19.78 -30.58
CA GLU A 248 7.07 -20.51 -30.84
C GLU A 248 7.17 -21.84 -30.08
N ASP A 249 6.61 -21.91 -28.87
CA ASP A 249 6.59 -23.13 -28.06
C ASP A 249 5.55 -24.16 -28.56
N ASP A 250 4.43 -23.71 -29.15
CA ASP A 250 3.37 -24.58 -29.68
C ASP A 250 3.78 -25.26 -31.01
N GLU A 251 4.69 -24.64 -31.77
CA GLU A 251 5.22 -25.19 -33.03
C GLU A 251 6.29 -26.29 -32.83
N ARG A 252 6.73 -26.56 -31.59
CA ARG A 252 7.81 -27.52 -31.27
C ARG A 252 7.31 -28.86 -30.74
#